data_AF-A0A4Q4SWA0-F1
#
_entry.id   AF-A0A4Q4SWA0-F1
#
_cell.length_a   1.000
_cell.length_b   1.000
_cell.length_c   1.000
_cell.angle_alpha   90.00
_cell.angle_beta   90.00
_cell.angle_gamma   90.00
#
_symmetry.space_group_name_H-M   'P 1'
#
loop_
_entity.id
_entity.type
_entity.pdbx_description
1 polymer ?
#
loop_
_entity_poly.entity_id
_entity_poly.type
_entity_poly.pdbx_seq_one_letter_code
_entity_poly.pdbx_strand_id
1 'polypeptide(L)'
;MLTLSPPPFTPRASAGLGCVLPWLQSCLYLGPTTPSRDLSSYALILCLFGVFTFLGKYVTNCIEWAQSNLTSTVHVSYSNETHDMLLAWMSTHDIGNSSRSSIARVGSGRRSSNDQDAAKKKPLHFSPWKGNFFFQYKYSVILFRSTLKETQFRQEEEISLSCLGRSQRIIRELLDECRDEYLQQTQKKITVFEHREGYWSRAASVVARPTPFWLIGPGNGTRAGHSRTGEATCFMGHQGPENQASAFAMAGRFDLDIYVVDITTVDNNSLSSLFSALPPKCVVLVEDVDAAGATGRRDTKKTSGGSHKGVTLSSLLNALDGVASQEGRILIMTTNHIEKLDKALMRPGRIDKTVRFRLADADVLKQLFCLVFKQTTEEVEDPVWRNIINTQIERQASEFVTRIPHGRLSPAEVLSFLLQYRDCPRAPGRALTDAKRFENNKPIPQQGHTPVGKQEL
;
A
#
# COMPACT_ATOMS: atom_id res chain seq x y z
N MET A 1 -0.65 -25.51 56.72
CA MET A 1 -1.69 -24.46 56.86
C MET A 1 -1.85 -23.82 55.49
N LEU A 2 -3.01 -24.04 54.85
CA LEU A 2 -3.54 -23.40 53.63
C LEU A 2 -2.78 -23.59 52.29
N THR A 3 -3.00 -24.75 51.68
CA THR A 3 -2.92 -24.98 50.23
C THR A 3 -4.19 -24.46 49.54
N LEU A 4 -4.08 -23.41 48.72
CA LEU A 4 -5.16 -22.96 47.83
C LEU A 4 -4.89 -23.52 46.41
N SER A 5 -5.64 -24.55 46.05
CA SER A 5 -5.72 -25.07 44.68
C SER A 5 -6.69 -24.22 43.84
N PRO A 6 -6.40 -23.99 42.55
CA PRO A 6 -7.35 -23.38 41.62
C PRO A 6 -8.49 -24.36 41.27
N PRO A 7 -9.69 -23.88 40.95
CA PRO A 7 -10.85 -24.74 40.66
C PRO A 7 -10.70 -25.45 39.30
N PRO A 8 -11.30 -26.65 39.12
CA PRO A 8 -11.26 -27.38 37.87
C PRO A 8 -12.17 -26.74 36.81
N PHE A 9 -11.62 -26.63 35.59
CA PHE A 9 -12.33 -26.30 34.36
C PHE A 9 -13.43 -27.35 34.09
N THR A 10 -14.68 -26.90 34.03
CA THR A 10 -15.79 -27.67 33.47
C THR A 10 -15.84 -27.46 31.96
N PRO A 11 -15.95 -28.52 31.13
CA PRO A 11 -16.26 -28.35 29.72
C PRO A 11 -17.70 -27.86 29.61
N ARG A 12 -17.89 -26.71 28.95
CA ARG A 12 -19.20 -26.16 28.60
C ARG A 12 -19.82 -27.06 27.54
N ALA A 13 -20.46 -28.14 27.99
CA ALA A 13 -21.28 -28.99 27.14
C ALA A 13 -22.38 -28.14 26.50
N SER A 14 -22.53 -28.32 25.18
CA SER A 14 -23.63 -27.89 24.33
C SER A 14 -24.91 -27.51 25.08
N ALA A 15 -25.20 -26.21 25.11
CA ALA A 15 -26.54 -25.69 25.35
C ALA A 15 -27.45 -26.16 24.20
N GLY A 16 -28.19 -27.24 24.44
CA GLY A 16 -29.10 -27.85 23.47
C GLY A 16 -29.81 -29.10 23.99
N LEU A 17 -29.23 -29.78 24.98
CA LEU A 17 -29.83 -30.98 25.60
C LEU A 17 -30.52 -30.70 26.96
N GLY A 18 -30.43 -29.48 27.50
CA GLY A 18 -30.99 -29.11 28.81
C GLY A 18 -32.50 -28.81 28.83
N CYS A 19 -33.14 -28.61 27.69
CA CYS A 19 -34.56 -28.23 27.64
C CYS A 19 -35.53 -29.42 27.62
N VAL A 20 -35.05 -30.65 27.54
CA VAL A 20 -35.92 -31.85 27.47
C VAL A 20 -36.17 -32.48 28.85
N LEU A 21 -35.35 -32.16 29.85
CA LEU A 21 -35.39 -32.78 31.18
C LEU A 21 -36.50 -32.28 32.13
N PRO A 22 -36.98 -31.01 32.09
CA PRO A 22 -38.05 -30.57 33.01
C PRO A 22 -39.44 -31.14 32.67
N TRP A 23 -39.66 -31.59 31.43
CA TRP A 23 -40.96 -32.12 30.97
C TRP A 23 -41.11 -33.63 31.18
N LEU A 24 -39.99 -34.38 31.17
CA LEU A 24 -39.99 -35.83 31.43
C LEU A 24 -40.26 -36.16 32.91
N GLN A 25 -39.91 -35.27 33.83
CA GLN A 25 -40.12 -35.48 35.27
C GLN A 25 -41.58 -35.34 35.68
N SER A 26 -42.38 -34.55 34.94
CA SER A 26 -43.84 -34.44 35.14
C SER A 26 -44.62 -35.61 34.57
N CYS A 27 -44.08 -36.35 33.59
CA CYS A 27 -44.73 -37.52 33.01
C CYS A 27 -44.56 -38.80 33.86
N LEU A 28 -43.59 -38.83 34.77
CA LEU A 28 -43.25 -39.99 35.61
C LEU A 28 -43.97 -39.99 36.98
N TYR A 29 -44.76 -38.95 37.31
CA TYR A 29 -45.37 -38.78 38.64
C TYR A 29 -46.88 -39.08 38.72
N LEU A 30 -47.48 -39.65 37.68
CA LEU A 30 -48.86 -40.15 37.74
C LEU A 30 -48.84 -41.65 38.05
N GLY A 31 -48.96 -41.96 39.34
CA GLY A 31 -49.22 -43.31 39.86
C GLY A 31 -50.63 -43.82 39.52
N PRO A 32 -50.91 -45.11 39.80
CA PRO A 32 -51.65 -45.97 38.90
C PRO A 32 -53.15 -46.09 39.22
N THR A 33 -54.00 -46.08 38.19
CA THR A 33 -55.34 -46.67 38.23
C THR A 33 -55.52 -47.58 37.00
N THR A 34 -55.69 -48.86 37.29
CA THR A 34 -55.82 -50.09 36.46
C THR A 34 -56.74 -50.02 35.22
N PRO A 35 -56.77 -50.99 34.25
CA PRO A 35 -55.98 -52.23 34.10
C PRO A 35 -55.35 -52.45 32.69
N SER A 36 -54.14 -53.05 32.67
CA SER A 36 -53.65 -54.03 31.68
C SER A 36 -53.85 -53.80 30.17
N ARG A 37 -53.66 -52.59 29.63
CA ARG A 37 -53.21 -52.36 28.24
C ARG A 37 -52.32 -51.12 28.23
N ASP A 38 -51.29 -51.14 27.40
CA ASP A 38 -50.43 -49.98 27.07
C ASP A 38 -49.15 -49.75 27.88
N LEU A 39 -48.61 -50.77 28.56
CA LEU A 39 -47.18 -50.75 28.93
C LEU A 39 -46.27 -50.97 27.69
N SER A 40 -46.80 -51.67 26.69
CA SER A 40 -46.15 -51.97 25.42
C SER A 40 -45.97 -50.74 24.52
N SER A 41 -46.88 -49.76 24.58
CA SER A 41 -46.81 -48.54 23.76
C SER A 41 -45.71 -47.58 24.22
N TYR A 42 -45.56 -47.40 25.54
CA TYR A 42 -44.47 -46.61 26.12
C TYR A 42 -43.10 -47.26 25.89
N ALA A 43 -43.01 -48.59 26.00
CA ALA A 43 -41.79 -49.33 25.68
C ALA A 43 -41.37 -49.16 24.20
N LEU A 44 -42.33 -49.17 23.28
CA LEU A 44 -42.10 -48.91 21.85
C LEU A 44 -41.58 -47.49 21.59
N ILE A 45 -42.14 -46.47 22.23
CA ILE A 45 -41.67 -45.08 22.07
C ILE A 45 -40.24 -44.90 22.60
N LEU A 46 -39.92 -45.51 23.75
CA LEU A 46 -38.56 -45.49 24.31
C LEU A 46 -37.57 -46.23 23.41
N CYS A 47 -37.97 -47.36 22.81
CA CYS A 47 -37.15 -48.07 21.84
C CYS A 47 -36.93 -47.25 20.56
N LEU A 48 -37.95 -46.56 20.05
CA LEU A 48 -37.81 -45.68 18.88
C LEU A 48 -36.88 -44.49 19.16
N PHE A 49 -36.96 -43.89 20.36
CA PHE A 49 -36.04 -42.83 20.77
C PHE A 49 -34.61 -43.35 20.96
N GLY A 50 -34.44 -44.56 21.52
CA GLY A 50 -33.15 -45.25 21.62
C GLY A 50 -32.54 -45.53 20.24
N VAL A 51 -33.36 -46.00 19.28
CA VAL A 51 -32.93 -46.23 17.89
C VAL A 51 -32.60 -44.90 17.19
N PHE A 52 -33.39 -43.84 17.40
CA PHE A 52 -33.12 -42.52 16.82
C PHE A 52 -31.81 -41.90 17.34
N THR A 53 -31.54 -42.01 18.64
CA THR A 53 -30.27 -41.52 19.21
C THR A 53 -29.06 -42.36 18.77
N PHE A 54 -29.23 -43.68 18.64
CA PHE A 54 -28.20 -44.58 18.12
C PHE A 54 -27.89 -44.33 16.64
N LEU A 55 -28.93 -44.24 15.79
CA LEU A 55 -28.81 -43.92 14.37
C LEU A 55 -28.27 -42.50 14.18
N GLY A 56 -28.71 -41.53 14.99
CA GLY A 56 -28.21 -40.16 14.96
C GLY A 56 -26.69 -40.10 15.13
N LYS A 57 -26.13 -40.85 16.09
CA LYS A 57 -24.68 -40.96 16.30
C LYS A 57 -23.96 -41.63 15.13
N TYR A 58 -24.58 -42.61 14.49
CA TYR A 58 -24.01 -43.25 13.31
C TYR A 58 -24.00 -42.31 12.10
N VAL A 59 -25.06 -41.53 11.90
CA VAL A 59 -25.15 -40.52 10.85
C VAL A 59 -24.10 -39.43 11.06
N THR A 60 -23.91 -38.93 12.28
CA THR A 60 -22.86 -37.92 12.55
C THR A 60 -21.47 -38.47 12.24
N ASN A 61 -21.18 -39.71 12.64
CA ASN A 61 -19.90 -40.35 12.35
C ASN A 61 -19.69 -40.57 10.84
N CYS A 62 -20.75 -40.92 10.10
CA CYS A 62 -20.69 -41.07 8.65
C CYS A 62 -20.43 -39.73 7.96
N ILE A 63 -21.03 -38.63 8.44
CA ILE A 63 -20.80 -37.28 7.91
C ILE A 63 -19.36 -36.84 8.19
N GLU A 64 -18.82 -37.06 9.39
CA GLU A 64 -17.42 -36.75 9.72
C GLU A 64 -16.43 -37.59 8.91
N TRP A 65 -16.74 -38.87 8.70
CA TRP A 65 -15.94 -39.75 7.84
C TRP A 65 -15.99 -39.30 6.37
N ALA A 66 -17.17 -38.93 5.87
CA ALA A 66 -17.32 -38.42 4.51
C ALA A 66 -16.58 -37.09 4.34
N GLN A 67 -16.64 -36.20 5.33
CA GLN A 67 -15.89 -34.95 5.33
C GLN A 67 -14.38 -35.21 5.32
N SER A 68 -13.85 -36.09 6.16
CA SER A 68 -12.41 -36.35 6.22
C SER A 68 -11.85 -37.04 4.97
N ASN A 69 -12.62 -37.90 4.29
CA ASN A 69 -12.11 -38.69 3.15
C ASN A 69 -12.48 -38.13 1.77
N LEU A 70 -13.57 -37.37 1.66
CA LEU A 70 -14.05 -36.81 0.40
C LEU A 70 -13.83 -35.31 0.27
N THR A 71 -13.24 -34.66 1.28
CA THR A 71 -12.87 -33.24 1.19
C THR A 71 -11.36 -33.05 1.27
N SER A 72 -10.87 -32.11 0.48
CA SER A 72 -9.49 -31.63 0.57
C SER A 72 -9.49 -30.33 1.37
N THR A 73 -8.74 -30.28 2.47
CA THR A 73 -8.68 -29.13 3.38
C THR A 73 -7.32 -28.43 3.33
N VAL A 74 -7.32 -27.10 3.33
CA VAL A 74 -6.14 -26.24 3.48
C VAL A 74 -6.30 -25.43 4.76
N HIS A 75 -5.27 -25.44 5.60
CA HIS A 75 -5.23 -24.69 6.86
C HIS A 75 -4.39 -23.42 6.72
N VAL A 76 -4.92 -22.29 7.17
CA VAL A 76 -4.28 -20.98 7.18
C VAL A 76 -4.17 -20.53 8.63
N SER A 77 -2.93 -20.41 9.12
CA SER A 77 -2.63 -19.93 10.48
C SER A 77 -2.75 -18.40 10.57
N TYR A 78 -3.25 -17.90 11.71
CA TYR A 78 -3.33 -16.47 12.03
C TYR A 78 -2.01 -15.71 11.97
N SER A 79 -0.89 -16.38 12.24
CA SER A 79 0.44 -15.74 12.23
C SER A 79 0.92 -15.34 10.82
N ASN A 80 0.22 -15.79 9.79
CA ASN A 80 0.64 -15.64 8.41
C ASN A 80 -0.14 -14.53 7.69
N GLU A 81 0.54 -13.77 6.84
CA GLU A 81 -0.04 -12.69 6.02
C GLU A 81 -1.20 -13.19 5.14
N THR A 82 -1.17 -14.48 4.77
CA THR A 82 -2.25 -15.18 4.06
C THR A 82 -3.61 -15.12 4.78
N HIS A 83 -3.63 -15.04 6.11
CA HIS A 83 -4.86 -14.88 6.89
C HIS A 83 -5.51 -13.52 6.63
N ASP A 84 -4.70 -12.46 6.62
CA ASP A 84 -5.17 -11.10 6.38
C ASP A 84 -5.56 -10.89 4.91
N MET A 85 -4.83 -11.49 3.97
CA MET A 85 -5.18 -11.55 2.55
C MET A 85 -6.57 -12.15 2.34
N LEU A 86 -6.81 -13.32 2.93
CA LEU A 86 -8.06 -14.06 2.80
C LEU A 86 -9.22 -13.27 3.42
N LEU A 87 -9.03 -12.70 4.62
CA LEU A 87 -10.06 -11.88 5.28
C LEU A 87 -10.38 -10.61 4.49
N ALA A 88 -9.39 -9.95 3.89
CA ALA A 88 -9.60 -8.79 3.05
C ALA A 88 -10.43 -9.15 1.81
N TRP A 89 -10.06 -10.23 1.11
CA TRP A 89 -10.80 -10.73 -0.05
C TRP A 89 -12.23 -11.13 0.31
N MET A 90 -12.45 -11.79 1.45
CA MET A 90 -13.80 -12.15 1.93
C MET A 90 -14.62 -10.94 2.40
N SER A 91 -13.99 -9.79 2.67
CA SER A 91 -14.69 -8.55 3.00
C SER A 91 -15.08 -7.75 1.76
N THR A 92 -14.33 -7.88 0.66
CA THR A 92 -14.63 -7.23 -0.62
C THR A 92 -15.65 -8.03 -1.42
N HIS A 93 -15.57 -9.36 -1.36
CA HIS A 93 -16.52 -10.25 -2.00
C HIS A 93 -17.72 -10.42 -1.07
N ASP A 94 -18.94 -10.22 -1.60
CA ASP A 94 -20.20 -10.23 -0.83
C ASP A 94 -20.64 -11.65 -0.41
N ILE A 95 -19.72 -12.37 0.25
CA ILE A 95 -19.93 -13.68 0.88
C ILE A 95 -20.77 -13.52 2.16
N GLY A 96 -21.03 -12.28 2.57
CA GLY A 96 -21.90 -11.89 3.66
C GLY A 96 -23.30 -12.50 3.58
N ASN A 97 -23.85 -12.73 2.38
CA ASN A 97 -25.14 -13.40 2.22
C ASN A 97 -25.13 -14.87 2.68
N SER A 98 -23.96 -15.52 2.66
CA SER A 98 -23.79 -16.91 3.15
C SER A 98 -23.44 -16.96 4.65
N SER A 99 -22.76 -15.93 5.17
CA SER A 99 -22.44 -15.83 6.60
C SER A 99 -23.56 -15.10 7.35
N ARG A 100 -24.33 -15.80 8.19
CA ARG A 100 -25.40 -15.20 9.00
C ARG A 100 -24.92 -14.15 10.02
N SER A 101 -23.61 -14.00 10.21
CA SER A 101 -23.01 -13.05 11.13
C SER A 101 -21.66 -12.55 10.61
N SER A 102 -21.35 -11.28 10.90
CA SER A 102 -20.10 -10.61 10.52
C SER A 102 -19.42 -9.99 11.74
N ILE A 103 -18.10 -10.08 11.82
CA ILE A 103 -17.27 -9.33 12.77
C ILE A 103 -16.73 -8.05 12.10
N ALA A 104 -16.94 -6.91 12.76
CA ALA A 104 -16.35 -5.64 12.36
C ALA A 104 -14.93 -5.53 12.93
N ARG A 105 -13.95 -5.35 12.05
CA ARG A 105 -12.55 -5.09 12.38
C ARG A 105 -12.20 -3.67 11.97
N VAL A 106 -11.59 -2.91 12.87
CA VAL A 106 -10.98 -1.63 12.53
C VAL A 106 -9.62 -1.94 11.92
N GLY A 107 -9.34 -1.45 10.72
CA GLY A 107 -8.03 -1.63 10.10
C GLY A 107 -6.91 -1.28 11.09
N SER A 108 -6.00 -2.24 11.33
CA SER A 108 -4.88 -2.07 12.25
C SER A 108 -3.78 -1.23 11.58
N GLY A 109 -4.13 0.00 11.19
CA GLY A 109 -3.14 1.07 11.10
C GLY A 109 -2.64 1.30 12.53
N ARG A 110 -1.47 0.71 12.85
CA ARG A 110 -0.71 0.95 14.07
C ARG A 110 -0.71 2.47 14.31
N ARG A 111 -1.18 2.91 15.49
CA ARG A 111 -1.20 4.34 15.86
C ARG A 111 0.20 4.91 15.65
N SER A 112 0.35 5.83 14.70
CA SER A 112 1.39 6.85 14.81
C SER A 112 0.95 7.75 15.96
N SER A 113 1.83 7.98 16.93
CA SER A 113 1.53 8.68 18.17
C SER A 113 1.29 10.20 18.00
N ASN A 114 1.13 10.71 16.78
CA ASN A 114 1.06 12.14 16.48
C ASN A 114 -0.09 12.58 15.56
N ASP A 115 -1.13 11.77 15.36
CA ASP A 115 -2.36 12.24 14.69
C ASP A 115 -3.17 13.16 15.63
N GLN A 116 -2.86 14.46 15.63
CA GLN A 116 -3.75 15.50 16.15
C GLN A 116 -4.87 15.88 15.15
N ASP A 117 -4.92 15.23 13.98
CA ASP A 117 -6.03 15.36 13.05
C ASP A 117 -7.22 14.52 13.50
N ALA A 118 -8.09 15.16 14.27
CA ALA A 118 -9.42 14.70 14.54
C ALA A 118 -10.20 14.45 13.24
N ALA A 119 -10.85 13.28 13.16
CA ALA A 119 -12.01 12.96 12.32
C ALA A 119 -11.83 12.27 10.94
N LYS A 120 -10.73 11.58 10.63
CA LYS A 120 -10.80 10.49 9.62
C LYS A 120 -11.18 9.17 10.29
N LYS A 121 -12.47 8.79 10.18
CA LYS A 121 -12.95 7.48 10.63
C LYS A 121 -12.13 6.39 9.94
N LYS A 122 -11.48 5.53 10.73
CA LYS A 122 -10.78 4.35 10.20
C LYS A 122 -11.79 3.49 9.44
N PRO A 123 -11.45 2.99 8.24
CA PRO A 123 -12.35 2.11 7.51
C PRO A 123 -12.64 0.88 8.37
N LEU A 124 -13.93 0.57 8.49
CA LEU A 124 -14.42 -0.63 9.12
C LEU A 124 -14.43 -1.73 8.07
N HIS A 125 -13.68 -2.79 8.32
CA HIS A 125 -13.74 -4.00 7.51
C HIS A 125 -14.70 -4.98 8.17
N PHE A 126 -15.72 -5.40 7.45
CA PHE A 126 -16.62 -6.45 7.90
C PHE A 126 -16.09 -7.76 7.35
N SER A 127 -15.86 -8.71 8.24
CA SER A 127 -15.39 -10.05 7.89
C SER A 127 -16.39 -11.06 8.45
N PRO A 128 -16.50 -12.26 7.88
CA PRO A 128 -17.41 -13.26 8.39
C PRO A 128 -17.10 -13.59 9.87
N TRP A 129 -18.16 -13.82 10.65
CA TRP A 129 -18.04 -14.19 12.06
C TRP A 129 -17.33 -15.52 12.23
N LYS A 130 -16.70 -15.72 13.40
CA LYS A 130 -16.03 -16.96 13.80
C LYS A 130 -17.03 -18.12 13.80
N GLY A 131 -17.03 -18.91 12.74
CA GLY A 131 -17.98 -20.00 12.56
C GLY A 131 -17.70 -20.83 11.32
N ASN A 132 -18.67 -21.69 11.00
CA ASN A 132 -18.61 -22.58 9.85
C ASN A 132 -19.71 -22.17 8.87
N PHE A 133 -19.34 -21.89 7.62
CA PHE A 133 -20.31 -21.61 6.56
C PHE A 133 -19.79 -22.11 5.22
N PHE A 134 -20.73 -22.36 4.31
CA PHE A 134 -20.41 -22.74 2.94
C PHE A 134 -20.54 -21.51 2.05
N PHE A 135 -19.63 -21.34 1.11
CA PHE A 135 -19.75 -20.34 0.06
C PHE A 135 -19.41 -20.97 -1.28
N GLN A 136 -20.02 -20.45 -2.35
CA GLN A 136 -19.74 -20.89 -3.71
C GLN A 136 -18.60 -20.04 -4.27
N TYR A 137 -17.57 -20.70 -4.79
CA TYR A 137 -16.48 -20.06 -5.54
C TYR A 137 -16.37 -20.77 -6.90
N LYS A 138 -16.52 -20.00 -7.98
CA LYS A 138 -16.66 -20.51 -9.35
C LYS A 138 -17.75 -21.61 -9.42
N TYR A 139 -17.36 -22.85 -9.73
CA TYR A 139 -18.24 -24.01 -9.87
C TYR A 139 -18.15 -24.98 -8.68
N SER A 140 -17.63 -24.55 -7.53
CA SER A 140 -17.40 -25.42 -6.38
C SER A 140 -17.83 -24.81 -5.06
N VAL A 141 -18.33 -25.65 -4.17
CA VAL A 141 -18.71 -25.27 -2.81
C VAL A 141 -17.51 -25.44 -1.89
N ILE A 142 -17.14 -24.37 -1.20
CA ILE A 142 -16.05 -24.34 -0.22
C ILE A 142 -16.66 -24.18 1.17
N LEU A 143 -16.27 -25.05 2.08
CA LEU A 143 -16.54 -24.95 3.51
C LEU A 143 -15.45 -24.09 4.16
N PHE A 144 -15.86 -22.94 4.68
CA PHE A 144 -15.06 -22.13 5.58
C PHE A 144 -15.29 -22.58 7.02
N ARG A 145 -14.21 -22.78 7.78
CA ARG A 145 -14.24 -23.08 9.22
C ARG A 145 -13.19 -22.25 9.92
N SER A 146 -13.58 -21.40 10.86
CA SER A 146 -12.64 -20.72 11.77
C SER A 146 -12.68 -21.40 13.13
N THR A 147 -11.51 -21.85 13.60
CA THR A 147 -11.33 -22.50 14.91
C THR A 147 -10.28 -21.75 15.72
N LEU A 148 -10.51 -21.57 17.02
CA LEU A 148 -9.49 -21.06 17.93
C LEU A 148 -8.66 -22.23 18.46
N LYS A 149 -7.37 -22.24 18.16
CA LYS A 149 -6.40 -23.17 18.76
C LYS A 149 -5.74 -22.50 19.94
N GLU A 150 -5.82 -23.14 21.10
CA GLU A 150 -5.03 -22.75 22.28
C GLU A 150 -3.61 -23.28 22.14
N THR A 151 -2.67 -22.38 21.92
CA THR A 151 -1.24 -22.67 22.10
C THR A 151 -0.82 -22.27 23.51
N GLN A 152 0.29 -22.84 24.01
CA GLN A 152 0.73 -22.75 25.42
C GLN A 152 0.75 -21.33 26.03
N PHE A 153 0.81 -20.28 25.22
CA PHE A 153 0.82 -18.89 25.66
C PHE A 153 -0.16 -17.96 24.90
N ARG A 154 -0.86 -18.44 23.85
CA ARG A 154 -1.71 -17.59 23.00
C ARG A 154 -2.87 -18.36 22.37
N GLN A 155 -4.05 -17.73 22.31
CA GLN A 155 -5.15 -18.19 21.47
C GLN A 155 -4.91 -17.70 20.04
N GLU A 156 -4.71 -18.63 19.11
CA GLU A 156 -4.53 -18.33 17.68
C GLU A 156 -5.76 -18.78 16.89
N GLU A 157 -6.17 -17.95 15.94
CA GLU A 157 -7.24 -18.31 15.01
C GLU A 157 -6.64 -19.18 13.88
N GLU A 158 -7.28 -20.28 13.55
CA GLU A 158 -6.92 -21.10 12.40
C GLU A 158 -8.12 -21.19 11.48
N ILE A 159 -7.93 -20.74 10.24
CA ILE A 159 -8.93 -20.83 9.20
C ILE A 159 -8.68 -22.10 8.40
N SER A 160 -9.69 -22.91 8.22
CA SER A 160 -9.67 -24.12 7.41
C SER A 160 -10.64 -23.98 6.25
N LEU A 161 -10.14 -24.06 5.02
CA LEU A 161 -10.92 -24.07 3.79
C LEU A 161 -10.99 -25.50 3.27
N SER A 162 -12.19 -26.05 3.10
CA SER A 162 -12.36 -27.42 2.59
C SER A 162 -13.22 -27.44 1.33
N CYS A 163 -12.79 -28.13 0.29
CA CYS A 163 -13.58 -28.32 -0.93
C CYS A 163 -13.97 -29.80 -1.11
N LEU A 164 -15.12 -30.03 -1.74
CA LEU A 164 -15.55 -31.38 -2.13
C LEU A 164 -14.67 -31.89 -3.28
N GLY A 165 -14.00 -33.03 -3.07
CA GLY A 165 -13.13 -33.67 -4.06
C GLY A 165 -11.70 -33.91 -3.57
N ARG A 166 -10.92 -34.65 -4.37
CA ARG A 166 -9.51 -35.01 -4.10
C ARG A 166 -8.50 -33.94 -4.53
N SER A 167 -8.96 -32.84 -5.14
CA SER A 167 -8.08 -31.80 -5.70
C SER A 167 -8.22 -30.50 -4.92
N GLN A 168 -7.09 -30.05 -4.37
CA GLN A 168 -6.94 -28.75 -3.70
C GLN A 168 -6.71 -27.59 -4.68
N ARG A 169 -6.77 -27.82 -6.00
CA ARG A 169 -6.45 -26.81 -7.03
C ARG A 169 -7.32 -25.56 -6.91
N ILE A 170 -8.62 -25.75 -6.64
CA ILE A 170 -9.58 -24.66 -6.53
C ILE A 170 -9.29 -23.76 -5.33
N ILE A 171 -8.88 -24.36 -4.20
CA ILE A 171 -8.50 -23.58 -3.00
C ILE A 171 -7.20 -22.81 -3.25
N ARG A 172 -6.24 -23.40 -3.99
CA ARG A 172 -5.01 -22.70 -4.37
C ARG A 172 -5.27 -21.52 -5.30
N GLU A 173 -6.11 -21.72 -6.32
CA GLU A 173 -6.54 -20.63 -7.21
C GLU A 173 -7.24 -19.50 -6.44
N LEU A 174 -8.08 -19.84 -5.46
CA LEU A 174 -8.69 -18.86 -4.55
C LEU A 174 -7.62 -18.09 -3.77
N LEU A 175 -6.65 -18.77 -3.16
CA LEU A 175 -5.60 -18.13 -2.38
C LEU A 175 -4.67 -17.25 -3.24
N ASP A 176 -4.39 -17.66 -4.48
CA ASP A 176 -3.63 -16.86 -5.44
C ASP A 176 -4.41 -15.60 -5.84
N GLU A 177 -5.73 -15.71 -6.06
CA GLU A 177 -6.60 -14.55 -6.31
C GLU A 177 -6.68 -13.61 -5.10
N CYS A 178 -6.84 -14.15 -3.89
CA CYS A 178 -6.77 -13.36 -2.66
C CYS A 178 -5.44 -12.63 -2.54
N ARG A 179 -4.34 -13.29 -2.92
CA ARG A 179 -3.02 -12.68 -2.91
C ARG A 179 -2.92 -11.55 -3.93
N ASP A 180 -3.33 -11.78 -5.17
CA ASP A 180 -3.26 -10.78 -6.23
C ASP A 180 -4.13 -9.57 -5.91
N GLU A 181 -5.36 -9.78 -5.42
CA GLU A 181 -6.26 -8.70 -5.05
C GLU A 181 -5.80 -7.97 -3.79
N TYR A 182 -5.27 -8.68 -2.80
CA TYR A 182 -4.66 -8.04 -1.62
C TYR A 182 -3.42 -7.23 -2.01
N LEU A 183 -2.57 -7.74 -2.90
CA LEU A 183 -1.44 -7.01 -3.44
C LEU A 183 -1.89 -5.82 -4.30
N GLN A 184 -3.04 -5.88 -4.98
CA GLN A 184 -3.64 -4.76 -5.69
C GLN A 184 -4.25 -3.71 -4.74
N GLN A 185 -4.87 -4.11 -3.64
CA GLN A 185 -5.40 -3.19 -2.61
C GLN A 185 -4.30 -2.56 -1.75
N THR A 186 -3.22 -3.32 -1.57
CA THR A 186 -2.00 -2.88 -0.90
C THR A 186 -1.04 -2.19 -1.88
N GLN A 187 -1.31 -2.22 -3.19
CA GLN A 187 -0.32 -2.00 -4.24
C GLN A 187 0.48 -0.73 -4.01
N LYS A 188 1.76 -0.99 -3.72
CA LYS A 188 2.86 -0.06 -3.65
C LYS A 188 2.61 1.16 -2.76
N LYS A 189 2.01 0.98 -1.59
CA LYS A 189 2.05 2.05 -0.58
C LYS A 189 3.49 2.17 -0.09
N ILE A 190 4.13 3.28 -0.40
CA ILE A 190 5.45 3.63 0.10
C ILE A 190 5.25 4.25 1.47
N THR A 191 6.02 3.79 2.46
CA THR A 191 6.07 4.49 3.74
C THR A 191 7.06 5.65 3.64
N VAL A 192 6.60 6.84 4.01
CA VAL A 192 7.42 8.04 4.10
C VAL A 192 7.86 8.21 5.54
N PHE A 193 9.17 8.24 5.75
CA PHE A 193 9.79 8.54 7.02
C PHE A 193 10.41 9.93 6.98
N GLU A 194 10.16 10.71 8.03
CA GLU A 194 10.76 12.02 8.25
C GLU A 194 11.52 12.01 9.57
N HIS A 195 12.57 12.82 9.65
CA HIS A 195 13.28 13.00 10.90
C HIS A 195 12.47 13.92 11.83
N ARG A 196 12.32 13.53 13.09
CA ARG A 196 11.79 14.38 14.16
C ARG A 196 12.68 14.19 15.38
N GLU A 197 13.16 15.29 15.97
CA GLU A 197 13.96 15.27 17.21
C GLU A 197 15.17 14.31 17.17
N GLY A 198 15.78 14.11 15.99
CA GLY A 198 16.95 13.25 15.81
C GLY A 198 16.67 11.75 15.61
N TYR A 199 15.41 11.33 15.47
CA TYR A 199 15.04 9.95 15.11
C TYR A 199 14.13 9.88 13.89
N TRP A 200 14.10 8.71 13.25
CA TRP A 200 13.19 8.43 12.13
C TRP A 200 11.79 8.16 12.64
N SER A 201 10.83 8.93 12.13
CA SER A 201 9.42 8.78 12.44
C SER A 201 8.63 8.57 11.15
N ARG A 202 7.64 7.68 11.17
CA ARG A 202 6.73 7.51 10.04
C ARG A 202 5.84 8.73 9.93
N ALA A 203 5.94 9.46 8.82
CA ALA A 203 5.15 10.65 8.55
C ALA A 203 3.87 10.30 7.80
N ALA A 204 3.96 9.49 6.73
CA ALA A 204 2.82 9.16 5.89
C ALA A 204 2.98 7.79 5.20
N SER A 205 1.87 7.27 4.68
CA SER A 205 1.88 6.17 3.71
C SER A 205 1.23 6.67 2.42
N VAL A 206 2.02 6.73 1.34
CA VAL A 206 1.63 7.33 0.06
C VAL A 206 1.54 6.23 -0.99
N VAL A 207 0.49 6.24 -1.80
CA VAL A 207 0.38 5.32 -2.95
C VAL A 207 1.50 5.64 -3.94
N ALA A 208 2.26 4.62 -4.34
CA ALA A 208 3.34 4.79 -5.29
C ALA A 208 2.83 5.43 -6.57
N ARG A 209 3.53 6.47 -6.98
CA ARG A 209 3.27 7.10 -8.25
C ARG A 209 3.85 6.21 -9.36
N PRO A 210 3.15 6.02 -10.49
CA PRO A 210 3.76 5.42 -11.66
C PRO A 210 4.98 6.25 -12.06
N THR A 211 6.01 5.60 -12.60
CA THR A 211 7.23 6.30 -13.05
C THR A 211 6.84 7.39 -14.05
N PRO A 212 7.06 8.68 -13.74
CA PRO A 212 6.62 9.74 -14.61
C PRO A 212 7.33 9.67 -15.96
N PHE A 213 6.60 9.96 -17.03
CA PHE A 213 7.12 9.83 -18.39
C PHE A 213 8.37 10.70 -18.65
N TRP A 214 8.48 11.88 -18.02
CA TRP A 214 9.66 12.75 -18.21
C TRP A 214 10.96 12.14 -17.67
N LEU A 215 10.91 11.12 -16.80
CA LEU A 215 12.08 10.31 -16.45
C LEU A 215 12.49 9.33 -17.57
N ILE A 216 11.58 9.00 -18.49
CA ILE A 216 11.70 7.96 -19.52
C ILE A 216 11.98 8.55 -20.92
N GLY A 217 12.01 9.89 -21.06
CA GLY A 217 12.09 10.59 -22.36
C GLY A 217 13.26 10.18 -23.29
N PRO A 218 13.17 10.50 -24.60
CA PRO A 218 13.96 9.89 -25.69
C PRO A 218 15.48 10.15 -25.67
N GLY A 219 16.01 10.90 -24.71
CA GLY A 219 17.46 11.05 -24.46
C GLY A 219 17.93 10.65 -23.05
N ASN A 220 17.00 10.40 -22.12
CA ASN A 220 17.28 10.00 -20.73
C ASN A 220 16.89 8.53 -20.45
N GLY A 221 16.05 7.94 -21.30
CA GLY A 221 15.40 6.64 -21.10
C GLY A 221 16.31 5.41 -21.17
N THR A 222 17.56 5.52 -21.65
CA THR A 222 18.45 4.36 -21.79
C THR A 222 19.36 4.08 -20.58
N ARG A 223 19.44 4.97 -19.57
CA ARG A 223 20.38 4.76 -18.43
C ARG A 223 19.79 4.89 -17.02
N ALA A 224 18.60 5.44 -16.84
CA ALA A 224 17.95 5.47 -15.52
C ALA A 224 17.44 4.08 -15.07
N GLY A 225 17.23 3.15 -16.01
CA GLY A 225 16.71 1.80 -15.73
C GLY A 225 17.74 0.79 -15.16
N HIS A 226 19.02 1.17 -15.06
CA HIS A 226 20.09 0.31 -14.54
C HIS A 226 20.74 0.95 -13.29
N SER A 227 19.96 1.40 -12.32
CA SER A 227 20.53 1.74 -11.02
C SER A 227 20.72 0.47 -10.22
N ARG A 228 21.97 0.06 -10.03
CA ARG A 228 22.31 -1.03 -9.11
C ARG A 228 22.12 -0.52 -7.68
N THR A 229 21.76 -1.43 -6.78
CA THR A 229 21.68 -1.16 -5.34
C THR A 229 23.04 -0.63 -4.84
N GLY A 230 23.07 0.58 -4.26
CA GLY A 230 24.30 1.27 -3.84
C GLY A 230 24.69 2.50 -4.66
N GLU A 231 23.97 2.83 -5.74
CA GLU A 231 24.24 4.05 -6.52
C GLU A 231 23.54 5.30 -5.96
N ALA A 232 24.26 6.42 -5.98
CA ALA A 232 23.72 7.74 -5.66
C ALA A 232 23.29 8.49 -6.93
N THR A 233 22.04 8.95 -6.96
CA THR A 233 21.45 9.68 -8.09
C THR A 233 21.09 11.11 -7.68
N CYS A 234 21.63 12.10 -8.38
CA CYS A 234 21.26 13.50 -8.21
C CYS A 234 20.25 13.91 -9.28
N PHE A 235 19.10 14.42 -8.83
CA PHE A 235 18.10 15.07 -9.65
C PHE A 235 18.29 16.59 -9.61
N MET A 236 18.29 17.20 -10.78
CA MET A 236 18.45 18.63 -10.95
C MET A 236 17.36 19.13 -11.88
N GLY A 237 16.61 20.13 -11.47
CA GLY A 237 15.55 20.70 -12.29
C GLY A 237 15.42 22.19 -12.07
N HIS A 238 14.63 22.82 -12.94
CA HIS A 238 14.07 24.14 -12.64
C HIS A 238 13.22 24.03 -11.36
N GLN A 239 13.08 25.11 -10.59
CA GLN A 239 12.30 25.08 -9.35
C GLN A 239 10.91 24.47 -9.60
N GLY A 240 10.63 23.33 -8.97
CA GLY A 240 9.38 22.62 -9.17
C GLY A 240 9.27 21.26 -8.48
N PRO A 241 8.04 20.76 -8.30
CA PRO A 241 7.74 19.50 -7.59
C PRO A 241 8.20 18.24 -8.35
N GLU A 242 8.68 18.37 -9.59
CA GLU A 242 9.15 17.25 -10.43
C GLU A 242 10.31 16.47 -9.81
N ASN A 243 11.20 17.14 -9.09
CA ASN A 243 12.38 16.54 -8.46
C ASN A 243 11.96 15.54 -7.37
N GLN A 244 11.10 16.00 -6.47
CA GLN A 244 10.53 15.18 -5.39
C GLN A 244 9.62 14.09 -5.97
N ALA A 245 8.71 14.44 -6.88
CA ALA A 245 7.80 13.45 -7.49
C ALA A 245 8.55 12.30 -8.18
N SER A 246 9.71 12.59 -8.80
CA SER A 246 10.57 11.58 -9.43
C SER A 246 11.21 10.65 -8.41
N ALA A 247 11.66 11.17 -7.26
CA ALA A 247 12.21 10.36 -6.18
C ALA A 247 11.18 9.37 -5.62
N PHE A 248 9.97 9.87 -5.34
CA PHE A 248 8.85 9.04 -4.87
C PHE A 248 8.45 7.97 -5.88
N ALA A 249 8.48 8.29 -7.18
CA ALA A 249 8.17 7.31 -8.22
C ALA A 249 9.25 6.23 -8.37
N MET A 250 10.53 6.55 -8.12
CA MET A 250 11.60 5.55 -8.05
C MET A 250 11.42 4.63 -6.85
N ALA A 251 11.15 5.18 -5.65
CA ALA A 251 10.87 4.39 -4.46
C ALA A 251 9.71 3.40 -4.69
N GLY A 252 8.63 3.86 -5.33
CA GLY A 252 7.49 3.01 -5.68
C GLY A 252 7.77 1.98 -6.77
N ARG A 253 8.74 2.23 -7.66
CA ARG A 253 9.16 1.26 -8.67
C ARG A 253 9.96 0.12 -8.06
N PHE A 254 10.79 0.41 -7.07
CA PHE A 254 11.64 -0.55 -6.38
C PHE A 254 11.00 -1.16 -5.12
N ASP A 255 9.78 -0.74 -4.78
CA ASP A 255 9.06 -1.18 -3.58
C ASP A 255 9.87 -0.95 -2.29
N LEU A 256 10.49 0.23 -2.21
CA LEU A 256 11.32 0.66 -1.08
C LEU A 256 10.67 1.82 -0.34
N ASP A 257 10.77 1.79 0.98
CA ASP A 257 10.40 2.92 1.82
C ASP A 257 11.33 4.13 1.58
N ILE A 258 10.77 5.34 1.68
CA ILE A 258 11.48 6.60 1.43
C ILE A 258 11.72 7.36 2.73
N TYR A 259 12.96 7.81 2.92
CA TYR A 259 13.43 8.55 4.09
C TYR A 259 13.81 9.95 3.65
N VAL A 260 13.00 10.94 4.04
CA VAL A 260 13.15 12.34 3.63
C VAL A 260 13.96 13.11 4.67
N VAL A 261 15.04 13.73 4.21
CA VAL A 261 15.91 14.61 4.99
C VAL A 261 15.85 16.00 4.41
N ASP A 262 15.31 16.92 5.19
CA ASP A 262 15.47 18.35 4.97
C ASP A 262 16.77 18.81 5.66
N ILE A 263 17.72 19.32 4.89
CA ILE A 263 19.03 19.72 5.41
C ILE A 263 18.94 21.01 6.25
N THR A 264 17.89 21.81 6.07
CA THR A 264 17.76 23.09 6.79
C THR A 264 17.41 22.92 8.26
N THR A 265 16.85 21.77 8.63
CA THR A 265 16.32 21.48 9.97
C THR A 265 17.21 20.55 10.80
N VAL A 266 18.26 19.97 10.21
CA VAL A 266 19.14 18.98 10.84
C VAL A 266 20.47 19.61 11.28
N ASP A 267 21.03 19.12 12.39
CA ASP A 267 22.39 19.45 12.85
C ASP A 267 23.42 18.40 12.39
N ASN A 268 24.70 18.77 12.31
CA ASN A 268 25.79 17.88 11.87
C ASN A 268 25.85 16.52 12.59
N ASN A 269 25.74 16.52 13.92
CA ASN A 269 25.82 15.30 14.72
C ASN A 269 24.58 14.42 14.51
N SER A 270 23.40 15.05 14.51
CA SER A 270 22.13 14.38 14.27
C SER A 270 22.07 13.74 12.89
N LEU A 271 22.64 14.39 11.87
CA LEU A 271 22.76 13.86 10.51
C LEU A 271 23.47 12.49 10.53
N SER A 272 24.67 12.42 11.13
CA SER A 272 25.44 11.17 11.19
C SER A 272 24.71 10.04 11.91
N SER A 273 24.00 10.37 13.00
CA SER A 273 23.17 9.42 13.75
C SER A 273 21.97 8.93 12.94
N LEU A 274 21.28 9.83 12.23
CA LEU A 274 20.14 9.50 11.37
C LEU A 274 20.55 8.53 10.26
N PHE A 275 21.66 8.81 9.57
CA PHE A 275 22.16 7.95 8.50
C PHE A 275 22.66 6.59 9.01
N SER A 276 23.18 6.53 10.25
CA SER A 276 23.55 5.27 10.90
C SER A 276 22.33 4.43 11.27
N ALA A 277 21.20 5.07 11.59
CA ALA A 277 19.95 4.40 11.98
C ALA A 277 19.08 3.95 10.79
N LEU A 278 19.51 4.18 9.55
CA LEU A 278 18.76 3.77 8.36
C LEU A 278 18.73 2.23 8.19
N PRO A 279 17.65 1.67 7.64
CA PRO A 279 17.62 0.25 7.29
C PRO A 279 18.52 -0.07 6.08
N PRO A 280 18.84 -1.35 5.82
CA PRO A 280 19.71 -1.74 4.69
C PRO A 280 19.05 -1.61 3.32
N LYS A 281 17.71 -1.62 3.22
CA LYS A 281 16.96 -1.50 1.95
C LYS A 281 16.02 -0.32 2.01
N CYS A 282 16.47 0.85 1.59
CA CYS A 282 15.65 2.05 1.53
C CYS A 282 16.12 3.05 0.49
N VAL A 283 15.24 4.00 0.18
CA VAL A 283 15.57 5.20 -0.58
C VAL A 283 15.73 6.35 0.41
N VAL A 284 16.84 7.06 0.35
CA VAL A 284 17.06 8.30 1.11
C VAL A 284 16.91 9.47 0.14
N LEU A 285 16.00 10.39 0.45
CA LEU A 285 15.80 11.63 -0.29
C LEU A 285 16.35 12.79 0.54
N VAL A 286 17.34 13.47 -0.01
CA VAL A 286 17.92 14.68 0.58
C VAL A 286 17.50 15.88 -0.26
N GLU A 287 16.68 16.75 0.32
CA GLU A 287 16.10 17.89 -0.39
C GLU A 287 16.98 19.14 -0.32
N ASP A 288 17.00 19.90 -1.41
CA ASP A 288 17.64 21.22 -1.54
C ASP A 288 19.09 21.27 -1.03
N VAL A 289 19.93 20.37 -1.54
CA VAL A 289 21.33 20.24 -1.08
C VAL A 289 22.17 21.51 -1.27
N ASP A 290 21.76 22.43 -2.15
CA ASP A 290 22.40 23.73 -2.33
C ASP A 290 22.19 24.69 -1.14
N ALA A 291 21.17 24.46 -0.31
CA ALA A 291 20.97 25.24 0.93
C ALA A 291 22.08 24.98 1.96
N ALA A 292 22.64 23.78 2.00
CA ALA A 292 23.71 23.37 2.92
C ALA A 292 25.05 24.11 2.68
N GLY A 293 25.26 24.61 1.44
CA GLY A 293 26.44 25.40 1.09
C GLY A 293 26.30 26.88 1.42
N ALA A 294 25.07 27.40 1.41
CA ALA A 294 24.78 28.81 1.70
C ALA A 294 24.96 29.15 3.18
N THR A 295 24.74 28.19 4.08
CA THR A 295 24.94 28.34 5.53
C THR A 295 26.42 28.42 5.91
N GLY A 296 27.31 27.78 5.14
CA GLY A 296 28.76 27.78 5.37
C GLY A 296 29.52 28.96 4.78
N ARG A 297 28.95 29.70 3.83
CA ARG A 297 29.63 30.84 3.16
C ARG A 297 29.33 32.20 3.79
N ARG A 298 28.52 32.26 4.86
CA ARG A 298 28.45 33.43 5.75
C ARG A 298 29.66 33.45 6.67
N ASP A 299 30.83 33.69 6.09
CA ASP A 299 32.02 33.99 6.86
C ASP A 299 32.25 35.51 6.92
N THR A 300 32.84 35.92 8.04
CA THR A 300 33.45 37.23 8.34
C THR A 300 32.58 38.38 8.84
N LYS A 301 31.82 38.19 9.94
CA LYS A 301 31.78 39.23 10.98
C LYS A 301 31.68 38.60 12.38
N LYS A 302 32.80 38.69 13.10
CA LYS A 302 32.97 38.33 14.52
C LYS A 302 31.83 38.89 15.38
N THR A 303 30.98 38.02 15.93
CA THR A 303 30.35 38.20 17.25
C THR A 303 30.09 36.82 17.88
N SER A 304 30.98 36.45 18.80
CA SER A 304 30.76 35.59 19.98
C SER A 304 29.55 34.64 20.03
N GLY A 305 29.82 33.33 20.06
CA GLY A 305 29.15 32.39 20.98
C GLY A 305 27.90 31.65 20.50
N GLY A 306 27.50 31.74 19.23
CA GLY A 306 26.37 30.95 18.70
C GLY A 306 26.82 29.65 18.04
N SER A 307 26.41 28.50 18.57
CA SER A 307 26.58 27.20 17.91
C SER A 307 26.03 27.27 16.47
N HIS A 308 26.85 26.92 15.48
CA HIS A 308 26.43 26.80 14.08
C HIS A 308 25.36 25.69 13.97
N LYS A 309 24.07 26.05 14.06
CA LYS A 309 22.90 25.15 13.92
C LYS A 309 22.61 24.73 12.48
N GLY A 310 23.63 24.66 11.62
CA GLY A 310 23.45 24.37 10.20
C GLY A 310 24.35 23.23 9.75
N VAL A 311 23.82 22.34 8.91
CA VAL A 311 24.63 21.32 8.25
C VAL A 311 25.66 21.97 7.34
N THR A 312 26.91 21.57 7.47
CA THR A 312 27.99 21.95 6.54
C THR A 312 28.06 20.95 5.38
N LEU A 313 28.50 21.39 4.19
CA LEU A 313 28.72 20.45 3.08
C LEU A 313 29.72 19.32 3.42
N SER A 314 30.70 19.60 4.28
CA SER A 314 31.69 18.61 4.71
C SER A 314 31.09 17.51 5.60
N SER A 315 30.16 17.87 6.50
CA SER A 315 29.48 16.88 7.34
C SER A 315 28.48 16.04 6.55
N LEU A 316 27.78 16.65 5.58
CA LEU A 316 26.97 15.92 4.63
C LEU A 316 27.84 14.90 3.89
N LEU A 317 28.96 15.33 3.29
CA LEU A 317 29.90 14.45 2.61
C LEU A 317 30.36 13.25 3.44
N ASN A 318 30.73 13.48 4.70
CA ASN A 318 31.13 12.40 5.60
C ASN A 318 29.99 11.42 5.90
N ALA A 319 28.76 11.93 6.05
CA ALA A 319 27.59 11.08 6.23
C ALA A 319 27.29 10.25 4.97
N LEU A 320 27.45 10.86 3.78
CA LEU A 320 27.24 10.20 2.50
C LEU A 320 28.24 9.09 2.22
N ASP A 321 29.52 9.32 2.50
CA ASP A 321 30.57 8.29 2.33
C ASP A 321 30.27 7.05 3.19
N GLY A 322 29.69 7.24 4.38
CA GLY A 322 29.24 6.14 5.23
C GLY A 322 28.00 5.39 4.72
N VAL A 323 27.15 6.05 3.93
CA VAL A 323 25.83 5.52 3.49
C VAL A 323 25.89 4.93 2.09
N ALA A 324 26.64 5.56 1.19
CA ALA A 324 26.94 5.06 -0.15
C ALA A 324 27.80 3.78 -0.11
N SER A 325 28.56 3.57 0.97
CA SER A 325 29.35 2.35 1.17
C SER A 325 28.51 1.13 1.59
N GLN A 326 27.23 1.31 1.97
CA GLN A 326 26.37 0.21 2.41
C GLN A 326 25.45 -0.26 1.26
N GLU A 327 25.62 -1.52 0.87
CA GLU A 327 24.81 -2.15 -0.18
C GLU A 327 23.32 -2.15 0.18
N GLY A 328 22.47 -1.97 -0.83
CA GLY A 328 21.01 -2.02 -0.69
C GLY A 328 20.33 -0.66 -0.51
N ARG A 329 21.08 0.43 -0.35
CA ARG A 329 20.54 1.80 -0.23
C ARG A 329 20.62 2.55 -1.55
N ILE A 330 19.62 3.40 -1.80
CA ILE A 330 19.62 4.34 -2.92
C ILE A 330 19.54 5.74 -2.35
N LEU A 331 20.52 6.57 -2.70
CA LEU A 331 20.55 7.97 -2.28
C LEU A 331 20.09 8.86 -3.43
N ILE A 332 19.13 9.72 -3.14
CA ILE A 332 18.58 10.69 -4.07
C ILE A 332 18.78 12.08 -3.51
N MET A 333 19.38 12.97 -4.30
CA MET A 333 19.53 14.39 -3.95
C MET A 333 18.77 15.26 -4.92
N THR A 334 18.12 16.30 -4.42
CA THR A 334 17.54 17.34 -5.25
C THR A 334 18.32 18.65 -5.08
N THR A 335 18.55 19.34 -6.20
CA THR A 335 19.14 20.70 -6.18
C THR A 335 18.58 21.54 -7.30
N ASN A 336 18.41 22.84 -7.01
CA ASN A 336 18.02 23.83 -8.00
C ASN A 336 19.25 24.43 -8.73
N HIS A 337 20.43 24.35 -8.11
CA HIS A 337 21.64 25.06 -8.54
C HIS A 337 22.88 24.16 -8.45
N ILE A 338 23.15 23.36 -9.49
CA ILE A 338 24.33 22.48 -9.49
C ILE A 338 25.64 23.26 -9.42
N GLU A 339 25.68 24.48 -9.94
CA GLU A 339 26.84 25.37 -9.90
C GLU A 339 27.22 25.79 -8.48
N LYS A 340 26.28 25.71 -7.52
CA LYS A 340 26.53 25.97 -6.10
C LYS A 340 27.01 24.72 -5.37
N LEU A 341 26.91 23.54 -5.98
CA LEU A 341 27.32 22.29 -5.38
C LEU A 341 28.85 22.15 -5.40
N ASP A 342 29.41 21.61 -4.32
CA ASP A 342 30.84 21.34 -4.24
C ASP A 342 31.25 20.28 -5.28
N LYS A 343 32.34 20.53 -6.01
CA LYS A 343 32.93 19.56 -6.95
C LYS A 343 33.32 18.24 -6.27
N ALA A 344 33.53 18.25 -4.95
CA ALA A 344 33.78 17.06 -4.15
C ALA A 344 32.57 16.11 -4.03
N LEU A 345 31.34 16.63 -4.14
CA LEU A 345 30.11 15.81 -4.17
C LEU A 345 29.93 15.12 -5.52
N MET A 346 30.37 15.76 -6.62
CA MET A 346 30.24 15.26 -7.99
C MET A 346 31.26 14.16 -8.36
N ARG A 347 32.08 13.70 -7.41
CA ARG A 347 33.08 12.67 -7.67
C ARG A 347 32.39 11.28 -7.76
N PRO A 348 32.87 10.39 -8.65
CA PRO A 348 32.39 9.01 -8.71
C PRO A 348 32.47 8.31 -7.34
N GLY A 349 31.44 7.55 -6.97
CA GLY A 349 31.29 6.94 -5.65
C GLY A 349 30.48 7.77 -4.64
N ARG A 350 30.17 9.04 -4.95
CA ARG A 350 29.28 9.90 -4.16
C ARG A 350 28.03 10.32 -4.91
N ILE A 351 28.18 10.70 -6.18
CA ILE A 351 27.08 10.92 -7.12
C ILE A 351 27.48 10.21 -8.42
N ASP A 352 26.79 9.11 -8.72
CA ASP A 352 27.09 8.26 -9.87
C ASP A 352 26.28 8.69 -11.10
N LYS A 353 25.07 9.21 -10.86
CA LYS A 353 24.16 9.66 -11.92
C LYS A 353 23.66 11.07 -11.64
N THR A 354 23.66 11.89 -12.67
CA THR A 354 23.04 13.21 -12.65
C THR A 354 21.96 13.29 -13.73
N VAL A 355 20.73 13.55 -13.32
CA VAL A 355 19.58 13.71 -14.21
C VAL A 355 19.16 15.16 -14.19
N ARG A 356 19.20 15.81 -15.36
CA ARG A 356 18.75 17.19 -15.54
C ARG A 356 17.35 17.23 -16.13
N PHE A 357 16.39 17.79 -15.41
CA PHE A 357 15.07 18.15 -15.90
C PHE A 357 15.17 19.48 -16.64
N ARG A 358 14.75 19.45 -17.90
CA ARG A 358 14.63 20.62 -18.75
C ARG A 358 13.20 21.13 -18.73
N LEU A 359 13.03 22.35 -19.24
CA LEU A 359 11.71 22.89 -19.55
C LEU A 359 11.01 21.99 -20.60
N ALA A 360 9.69 22.11 -20.69
CA ALA A 360 8.88 21.20 -21.49
C ALA A 360 9.18 21.37 -23.00
N ASP A 361 9.71 20.29 -23.59
CA ASP A 361 9.89 20.16 -25.03
C ASP A 361 8.57 19.78 -25.71
N ALA A 362 8.51 19.91 -27.05
CA ALA A 362 7.34 19.57 -27.86
C ALA A 362 6.79 18.16 -27.55
N ASP A 363 7.68 17.18 -27.40
CA ASP A 363 7.30 15.80 -27.08
C ASP A 363 6.69 15.68 -25.69
N VAL A 364 7.26 16.37 -24.70
CA VAL A 364 6.76 16.37 -23.31
C VAL A 364 5.40 17.05 -23.25
N LEU A 365 5.22 18.19 -23.94
CA LEU A 365 3.94 18.89 -24.04
C LEU A 365 2.84 18.01 -24.64
N LYS A 366 3.13 17.34 -25.76
CA LYS A 366 2.20 16.40 -26.41
C LYS A 366 1.79 15.30 -25.45
N GLN A 367 2.76 14.74 -24.73
CA GLN A 367 2.54 13.62 -23.83
C GLN A 367 1.80 14.01 -22.56
N LEU A 368 2.07 15.17 -21.98
CA LEU A 368 1.29 15.70 -20.86
C LEU A 368 -0.16 15.93 -21.27
N PHE A 369 -0.40 16.47 -22.46
CA PHE A 369 -1.76 16.64 -22.98
C PHE A 369 -2.48 15.30 -23.13
N CYS A 370 -1.82 14.31 -23.72
CA CYS A 370 -2.36 12.97 -23.83
C CYS A 370 -2.56 12.29 -22.47
N LEU A 371 -1.66 12.49 -21.51
CA LEU A 371 -1.75 11.92 -20.16
C LEU A 371 -3.01 12.38 -19.43
N VAL A 372 -3.40 13.65 -19.60
CA VAL A 372 -4.56 14.23 -18.91
C VAL A 372 -5.87 13.88 -19.60
N PHE A 373 -5.90 13.81 -20.94
CA PHE A 373 -7.14 13.71 -21.70
C PHE A 373 -7.41 12.38 -22.40
N LYS A 374 -6.41 11.52 -22.63
CA LYS A 374 -6.67 10.20 -23.25
C LYS A 374 -7.51 9.33 -22.32
N GLN A 375 -8.51 8.68 -22.90
CA GLN A 375 -9.40 7.79 -22.17
C GLN A 375 -8.75 6.43 -21.94
N THR A 376 -8.92 5.90 -20.72
CA THR A 376 -8.49 4.55 -20.35
C THR A 376 -9.56 3.52 -20.68
N THR A 377 -9.20 2.23 -20.64
CA THR A 377 -10.13 1.10 -20.83
C THR A 377 -11.26 1.06 -19.81
N GLU A 378 -11.11 1.74 -18.67
CA GLU A 378 -12.10 1.83 -17.60
C GLU A 378 -13.20 2.85 -17.89
N GLU A 379 -12.94 3.86 -18.72
CA GLU A 379 -13.87 4.97 -18.97
C GLU A 379 -14.81 4.71 -20.17
N VAL A 380 -14.33 3.98 -21.18
CA VAL A 380 -15.10 3.63 -22.37
C VAL A 380 -14.82 2.19 -22.74
N GLU A 381 -15.84 1.32 -22.70
CA GLU A 381 -15.71 -0.11 -23.01
C GLU A 381 -15.48 -0.36 -24.52
N ASP A 382 -16.13 0.41 -25.40
CA ASP A 382 -16.05 0.21 -26.84
C ASP A 382 -14.66 0.63 -27.41
N PRO A 383 -13.89 -0.31 -28.01
CA PRO A 383 -12.56 -0.03 -28.53
C PRO A 383 -12.56 0.90 -29.76
N VAL A 384 -13.62 0.90 -30.57
CA VAL A 384 -13.71 1.72 -31.80
C VAL A 384 -13.89 3.18 -31.41
N TRP A 385 -14.85 3.48 -30.53
CA TRP A 385 -15.08 4.84 -30.03
C TRP A 385 -13.87 5.38 -29.28
N ARG A 386 -13.22 4.54 -28.45
CA ARG A 386 -11.99 4.92 -27.74
C ARG A 386 -10.87 5.33 -28.69
N ASN A 387 -10.67 4.59 -29.78
CA ASN A 387 -9.66 4.92 -30.78
C ASN A 387 -9.99 6.23 -31.52
N ILE A 388 -11.25 6.47 -31.88
CA ILE A 388 -11.68 7.72 -32.52
C ILE A 388 -11.40 8.92 -31.61
N ILE A 389 -11.77 8.81 -30.32
CA ILE A 389 -11.57 9.87 -29.32
C ILE A 389 -10.07 10.11 -29.10
N ASN A 390 -9.28 9.05 -28.90
CA ASN A 390 -7.83 9.17 -28.68
C ASN A 390 -7.10 9.75 -29.90
N THR A 391 -7.51 9.42 -31.12
CA THR A 391 -6.96 10.00 -32.35
C THR A 391 -7.26 11.50 -32.43
N GLN A 392 -8.47 11.91 -32.05
CA GLN A 392 -8.82 13.34 -32.01
C GLN A 392 -8.00 14.09 -30.95
N ILE A 393 -7.79 13.48 -29.78
CA ILE A 393 -6.96 14.05 -28.70
C ILE A 393 -5.51 14.20 -29.17
N GLU A 394 -4.96 13.25 -29.93
CA GLU A 394 -3.60 13.36 -30.48
C GLU A 394 -3.46 14.51 -31.49
N ARG A 395 -4.50 14.76 -32.30
CA ARG A 395 -4.56 15.91 -33.19
C ARG A 395 -4.58 17.22 -32.40
N GLN A 396 -5.39 17.28 -31.35
CA GLN A 396 -5.48 18.43 -30.44
C GLN A 396 -4.19 18.65 -29.65
N ALA A 397 -3.49 17.58 -29.24
CA ALA A 397 -2.20 17.67 -28.59
C ALA A 397 -1.14 18.27 -29.53
N SER A 398 -1.16 17.90 -30.80
CA SER A 398 -0.25 18.45 -31.82
C SER A 398 -0.53 19.94 -32.05
N GLU A 399 -1.80 20.35 -32.06
CA GLU A 399 -2.19 21.76 -32.13
C GLU A 399 -1.77 22.53 -30.86
N PHE A 400 -1.87 21.92 -29.68
CA PHE A 400 -1.46 22.53 -28.42
C PHE A 400 0.03 22.84 -28.39
N VAL A 401 0.85 21.91 -28.89
CA VAL A 401 2.31 22.08 -29.04
C VAL A 401 2.64 23.26 -29.94
N THR A 402 1.88 23.51 -31.02
CA THR A 402 2.11 24.68 -31.90
C THR A 402 1.72 26.01 -31.27
N ARG A 403 0.82 26.01 -30.27
CA ARG A 403 0.33 27.23 -29.61
C ARG A 403 1.21 27.66 -28.43
N ILE A 404 2.02 26.76 -27.87
CA ILE A 404 2.91 27.03 -26.74
C ILE A 404 4.36 27.01 -27.21
N PRO A 405 5.16 28.05 -26.97
CA PRO A 405 6.58 28.04 -27.31
C PRO A 405 7.34 26.99 -26.49
N HIS A 406 8.20 26.24 -27.18
CA HIS A 406 9.01 25.19 -26.56
C HIS A 406 10.03 25.77 -25.59
N GLY A 407 10.28 25.04 -24.48
CA GLY A 407 11.38 25.37 -23.57
C GLY A 407 11.18 26.63 -22.73
N ARG A 408 9.94 27.10 -22.52
CA ARG A 408 9.62 28.26 -21.66
C ARG A 408 8.94 27.89 -20.34
N LEU A 409 8.16 26.81 -20.32
CA LEU A 409 7.35 26.37 -19.18
C LEU A 409 7.89 25.06 -18.62
N SER A 410 7.76 24.84 -17.32
CA SER A 410 8.11 23.55 -16.72
C SER A 410 7.00 22.51 -16.95
N PRO A 411 7.31 21.21 -16.98
CA PRO A 411 6.30 20.15 -17.09
C PRO A 411 5.22 20.24 -16.00
N ALA A 412 5.60 20.61 -14.78
CA ALA A 412 4.67 20.76 -13.66
C ALA A 412 3.67 21.90 -13.87
N GLU A 413 4.13 23.04 -14.40
CA GLU A 413 3.27 24.17 -14.71
C GLU A 413 2.26 23.84 -15.81
N VAL A 414 2.70 23.16 -16.86
CA VAL A 414 1.85 22.71 -17.96
C VAL A 414 0.83 21.69 -17.44
N LEU A 415 1.26 20.72 -16.63
CA LEU A 415 0.36 19.74 -16.04
C LEU A 415 -0.68 20.41 -15.13
N SER A 416 -0.27 21.35 -14.29
CA SER A 416 -1.18 22.10 -13.42
C SER A 416 -2.21 22.90 -14.22
N PHE A 417 -1.82 23.48 -15.36
CA PHE A 417 -2.75 24.15 -16.28
C PHE A 417 -3.75 23.16 -16.87
N LEU A 418 -3.29 22.03 -17.40
CA LEU A 418 -4.15 21.02 -18.03
C LEU A 418 -5.15 20.40 -17.05
N LEU A 419 -4.73 20.17 -15.79
CA LEU A 419 -5.58 19.60 -14.75
C LEU A 419 -6.78 20.49 -14.39
N GLN A 420 -6.69 21.82 -14.56
CA GLN A 420 -7.84 22.73 -14.33
C GLN A 420 -9.01 22.44 -15.27
N TYR A 421 -8.76 21.80 -16.41
CA TYR A 421 -9.77 21.51 -17.42
C TYR A 421 -10.25 20.06 -17.38
N ARG A 422 -9.64 19.16 -16.58
CA ARG A 422 -9.89 17.71 -16.64
C ARG A 422 -11.38 17.33 -16.59
N ASP A 423 -12.13 17.93 -15.68
CA ASP A 423 -13.53 17.56 -15.43
C ASP A 423 -14.54 18.29 -16.35
N CYS A 424 -14.07 19.04 -17.34
CA CYS A 424 -14.94 19.80 -18.24
C CYS A 424 -15.38 18.96 -19.46
N PRO A 425 -16.68 18.95 -19.82
CA PRO A 425 -17.21 18.16 -20.96
C PRO A 425 -16.69 18.60 -22.36
N ARG A 426 -15.90 19.68 -22.44
CA ARG A 426 -15.17 20.15 -23.64
C ARG A 426 -13.72 20.55 -23.32
N ALA A 427 -13.11 19.84 -22.36
CA ALA A 427 -11.80 20.15 -21.80
C ALA A 427 -10.68 20.41 -22.82
N PRO A 428 -10.42 19.54 -23.81
CA PRO A 428 -9.24 19.71 -24.67
C PRO A 428 -9.35 20.91 -25.60
N GLY A 429 -10.57 21.25 -26.07
CA GLY A 429 -10.81 22.42 -26.91
C GLY A 429 -10.67 23.75 -26.16
N ARG A 430 -11.09 23.82 -24.89
CA ARG A 430 -10.94 25.02 -24.06
C ARG A 430 -9.49 25.24 -23.61
N ALA A 431 -8.78 24.16 -23.25
CA ALA A 431 -7.36 24.23 -22.94
C ALA A 431 -6.54 24.80 -24.12
N LEU A 432 -6.89 24.41 -25.35
CA LEU A 432 -6.30 24.95 -26.58
C LEU A 432 -6.53 26.45 -26.75
N THR A 433 -7.75 26.96 -26.50
CA THR A 433 -8.07 28.39 -26.65
C THR A 433 -7.37 29.25 -25.60
N ASP A 434 -7.26 28.74 -24.37
CA ASP A 434 -6.69 29.47 -23.25
C ASP A 434 -5.16 29.35 -23.17
N ALA A 435 -4.54 28.41 -23.89
CA ALA A 435 -3.09 28.20 -23.91
C ALA A 435 -2.29 29.48 -24.21
N LYS A 436 -2.76 30.32 -25.15
CA LYS A 436 -2.11 31.61 -25.47
C LYS A 436 -2.26 32.65 -24.36
N ARG A 437 -3.36 32.62 -23.60
CA ARG A 437 -3.60 33.53 -22.46
C ARG A 437 -2.75 33.14 -21.26
N PHE A 438 -2.56 31.84 -21.05
CA PHE A 438 -1.72 31.31 -19.98
C PHE A 438 -0.26 31.76 -20.11
N GLU A 439 0.29 31.82 -21.32
CA GLU A 439 1.64 32.34 -21.55
C GLU A 439 1.74 33.84 -21.22
N ASN A 440 0.82 34.66 -21.75
CA ASN A 440 0.89 36.12 -21.64
C ASN A 440 0.82 36.63 -20.20
N ASN A 441 0.27 35.85 -19.27
CA ASN A 441 0.16 36.21 -17.86
C ASN A 441 1.40 35.86 -17.03
N LYS A 442 2.46 35.26 -17.61
CA LYS A 442 3.68 34.94 -16.87
C LYS A 442 4.84 35.91 -17.15
N PRO A 443 5.59 36.32 -16.10
CA PRO A 443 6.81 37.08 -16.28
C PRO A 443 7.83 36.27 -17.11
N ILE A 444 8.55 36.95 -17.99
CA ILE A 444 9.61 36.35 -18.81
C ILE A 444 10.68 35.79 -17.85
N PRO A 445 11.04 34.50 -17.92
CA PRO A 445 12.13 33.98 -17.10
C PRO A 445 13.43 34.69 -17.50
N GLN A 446 14.11 35.29 -16.52
CA GLN A 446 15.44 35.87 -16.74
C GLN A 446 16.39 34.73 -17.14
N GLN A 447 16.74 34.67 -18.42
CA GLN A 447 17.74 33.73 -18.92
C GLN A 447 19.07 34.01 -18.20
N GLY A 448 19.51 33.07 -17.37
CA GLY A 448 20.90 33.03 -16.94
C GLY A 448 21.79 32.93 -18.18
N HIS A 449 22.75 33.84 -18.28
CA HIS A 449 23.79 33.85 -19.31
C HIS A 449 24.36 32.45 -19.54
N THR A 450 24.04 31.83 -20.67
CA THR A 450 24.92 30.84 -21.29
C THR A 450 26.09 31.61 -21.92
N PRO A 451 27.34 31.47 -21.45
CA PRO A 451 28.47 31.94 -22.22
C PRO A 451 28.55 31.08 -23.48
N VAL A 452 28.53 31.76 -24.63
CA VAL A 452 28.77 31.20 -25.95
C VAL A 452 30.13 30.50 -25.94
N GLY A 453 30.11 29.17 -25.85
CA GLY A 453 31.27 28.32 -26.09
C GLY A 453 31.50 28.28 -27.60
N LYS A 454 32.57 28.93 -28.03
CA LYS A 454 33.12 28.87 -29.38
C LYS A 454 33.20 27.42 -29.87
N GLN A 455 32.71 27.20 -31.10
CA GLN A 455 33.29 26.20 -31.98
C GLN A 455 34.75 26.60 -32.21
N GLU A 456 35.69 25.78 -31.73
CA GLU A 456 37.02 25.66 -32.33
C GLU A 456 37.30 24.16 -32.49
N LEU A 457 37.39 23.77 -33.77
CA LEU A 457 38.05 22.62 -34.41
C LEU A 457 38.27 21.32 -33.62
#